data_AF-F1ZDV1-F1
#
_entry.id   AF-F1ZDV1-F1
#
_cell.length_a   1.000
_cell.length_b   1.000
_cell.length_c   1.000
_cell.angle_alpha   90.00
_cell.angle_beta   90.00
_cell.angle_gamma   90.00
#
_symmetry.space_group_name_H-M   'P 1'
#
loop_
_entity.id
_entity.type
_entity.pdbx_description
1 polymer ?
#
loop_
_entity_poly.entity_id
_entity_poly.type
_entity_poly.pdbx_seq_one_letter_code
_entity_poly.pdbx_strand_id
1 'polypeptide(L)'
;MPHVIAGDPNVIEGVRGYFGPTFESLLAMFARFDRFSRWLGQIGGVSAGLLGLFYLASIFWPMWFLTLGVSALGALLIGSMWGNPDQTLRRVPSWRPLVEAGKLTYAIYLIHVLCIHAASGFVTRFAGPSFLWTFVASYALALVVGAVVAAAVEQPLIRVGRKVASRLARA
;
A
#
# COMPACT_ATOMS: atom_id res chain seq x y z
N MET A 1 33.23 9.75 12.69
CA MET A 1 32.84 8.65 11.79
C MET A 1 31.36 8.77 11.38
N PRO A 2 30.99 9.60 10.38
CA PRO A 2 29.61 9.79 9.94
C PRO A 2 29.28 9.22 8.54
N HIS A 3 30.16 8.43 7.91
CA HIS A 3 30.02 8.05 6.50
C HIS A 3 29.26 6.74 6.21
N VAL A 4 28.72 6.03 7.21
CA VAL A 4 28.22 4.66 7.01
C VAL A 4 26.70 4.55 6.88
N ILE A 5 25.92 5.59 7.23
CA ILE A 5 24.44 5.45 7.29
C ILE A 5 23.75 5.82 5.96
N ALA A 6 24.42 6.56 5.07
CA ALA A 6 23.77 7.16 3.89
C ALA A 6 23.56 6.22 2.70
N GLY A 7 23.93 4.94 2.80
CA GLY A 7 23.84 4.00 1.67
C GLY A 7 23.50 2.55 2.02
N ASP A 8 23.16 2.25 3.28
CA ASP A 8 22.73 0.89 3.63
C ASP A 8 21.28 0.67 3.12
N PRO A 9 21.06 -0.25 2.17
CA PRO A 9 19.72 -0.52 1.63
C PRO A 9 18.73 -0.92 2.73
N ASN A 10 19.18 -1.57 3.81
CA ASN A 10 18.31 -1.98 4.92
C ASN A 10 17.74 -0.77 5.69
N VAL A 11 18.54 0.31 5.82
CA VAL A 11 18.09 1.54 6.48
C VAL A 11 17.06 2.25 5.61
N ILE A 12 17.27 2.31 4.29
CA ILE A 12 16.33 2.93 3.34
C ILE A 12 14.98 2.20 3.34
N GLU A 13 15.00 0.86 3.37
CA GLU A 13 13.78 0.04 3.44
C GLU A 13 13.03 0.23 4.76
N GLY A 14 13.74 0.23 5.88
CA GLY A 14 13.14 0.49 7.19
C GLY A 14 12.48 1.86 7.26
N VAL A 15 13.19 2.92 6.84
CA VAL A 15 12.66 4.29 6.80
C VAL A 15 11.40 4.37 5.93
N ARG A 16 11.39 3.73 4.76
CA ARG A 16 10.20 3.75 3.88
C ARG A 16 8.97 3.09 4.55
N GLY A 17 9.17 2.01 5.30
CA GLY A 17 8.08 1.26 5.94
C GLY A 17 7.38 2.01 7.08
N TYR A 18 8.12 2.77 7.90
CA TYR A 18 7.56 3.41 9.11
C TYR A 18 7.05 4.83 8.88
N PHE A 19 7.69 5.59 7.99
CA PHE A 19 7.36 7.01 7.83
C PHE A 19 6.06 7.24 7.07
N GLY A 20 5.72 6.40 6.09
CA GLY A 20 4.45 6.48 5.36
C GLY A 20 3.23 6.50 6.30
N PRO A 21 3.01 5.45 7.12
CA PRO A 21 1.90 5.40 8.08
C PRO A 21 1.92 6.55 9.09
N THR A 22 3.11 7.04 9.47
CA THR A 22 3.26 8.17 10.38
C THR A 22 2.73 9.46 9.74
N PHE A 23 3.12 9.77 8.50
CA PHE A 23 2.59 10.93 7.78
C PHE A 23 1.08 10.85 7.55
N GLU A 24 0.57 9.67 7.20
CA GLU A 24 -0.87 9.46 7.02
C GLU A 24 -1.65 9.67 8.32
N SER A 25 -1.14 9.14 9.44
CA SER A 25 -1.77 9.28 10.76
C SER A 25 -1.78 10.74 11.24
N LEU A 26 -0.67 11.46 11.05
CA LEU A 26 -0.59 12.89 11.35
C LEU A 26 -1.56 13.67 10.47
N LEU A 27 -1.60 13.37 9.17
CA LEU A 27 -2.50 14.05 8.25
C LEU A 27 -3.96 13.81 8.61
N ALA A 28 -4.34 12.58 8.97
CA ALA A 28 -5.68 12.24 9.43
C ALA A 28 -6.05 12.99 10.73
N MET A 29 -5.10 13.17 11.65
CA MET A 29 -5.30 13.96 12.87
C MET A 29 -5.58 15.45 12.54
N PHE A 30 -4.80 16.04 11.63
CA PHE A 30 -4.98 17.43 11.21
C PHE A 30 -6.19 17.65 10.28
N ALA A 31 -6.63 16.62 9.55
CA ALA A 31 -7.80 16.69 8.67
C ALA A 31 -9.11 16.98 9.43
N ARG A 32 -9.11 16.87 10.77
CA ARG A 32 -10.21 17.29 11.64
C ARG A 32 -10.47 18.80 11.64
N PHE A 33 -9.53 19.61 11.17
CA PHE A 33 -9.69 21.07 11.09
C PHE A 33 -10.26 21.49 9.72
N ASP A 34 -11.43 22.13 9.68
CA ASP A 34 -12.13 22.53 8.44
C ASP A 34 -11.32 23.43 7.50
N ARG A 35 -10.41 24.24 8.04
CA ARG A 35 -9.52 25.07 7.23
C ARG A 35 -8.48 24.21 6.52
N PHE A 36 -7.94 23.22 7.22
CA PHE A 36 -6.91 22.34 6.71
C PHE A 36 -7.48 21.34 5.69
N SER A 37 -8.67 20.79 5.93
CA SER A 37 -9.34 19.88 4.99
C SER A 37 -9.67 20.55 3.65
N ARG A 38 -10.14 21.80 3.68
CA ARG A 38 -10.37 22.61 2.46
C ARG A 38 -9.09 22.89 1.69
N TRP A 39 -8.02 23.25 2.41
CA TRP A 39 -6.71 23.47 1.79
C TRP A 39 -6.17 22.17 1.16
N LEU A 40 -6.30 21.04 1.86
CA LEU A 40 -5.94 19.72 1.33
C LEU A 40 -6.66 19.40 0.01
N GLY A 41 -7.95 19.71 -0.08
CA GLY A 41 -8.74 19.49 -1.30
C GLY A 41 -8.26 20.27 -2.53
N GLN A 42 -7.49 21.35 -2.34
CA GLN A 42 -6.96 22.18 -3.43
C GLN A 42 -5.59 21.71 -3.94
N ILE A 43 -4.79 21.05 -3.10
CA ILE A 43 -3.40 20.70 -3.45
C ILE A 43 -3.25 19.38 -4.22
N GLY A 44 -4.32 18.59 -4.38
CA GLY A 44 -4.20 17.23 -4.91
C GLY A 44 -3.54 17.12 -6.29
N GLY A 45 -3.79 18.06 -7.21
CA GLY A 45 -3.10 18.12 -8.51
C GLY A 45 -1.59 18.38 -8.38
N VAL A 46 -1.21 19.30 -7.49
CA VAL A 46 0.19 19.64 -7.21
C VAL A 46 0.89 18.46 -6.53
N SER A 47 0.25 17.85 -5.52
CA SER A 47 0.77 16.68 -4.82
C SER A 47 0.97 15.50 -5.77
N ALA A 48 0.04 15.23 -6.69
CA ALA A 48 0.18 14.18 -7.70
C ALA A 48 1.35 14.44 -8.66
N GLY A 49 1.50 15.67 -9.15
CA GLY A 49 2.60 16.06 -10.04
C GLY A 49 3.96 15.93 -9.35
N LEU A 50 4.08 16.46 -8.14
CA LEU A 50 5.31 16.34 -7.34
C LEU A 50 5.61 14.90 -6.96
N LEU A 51 4.59 14.09 -6.64
CA LEU A 51 4.76 12.67 -6.35
C LEU A 51 5.36 11.94 -7.55
N GLY A 52 4.83 12.19 -8.75
CA GLY A 52 5.38 11.64 -9.99
C GLY A 52 6.83 12.06 -10.23
N LEU A 53 7.14 13.35 -10.03
CA LEU A 53 8.49 13.88 -10.17
C LEU A 53 9.48 13.23 -9.17
N PHE A 54 9.12 13.17 -7.88
CA PHE A 54 9.95 12.57 -6.85
C PHE A 54 10.13 11.07 -7.07
N TYR A 55 9.09 10.38 -7.51
CA TYR A 55 9.16 8.96 -7.85
C TYR A 55 10.12 8.73 -9.03
N LEU A 56 10.01 9.51 -10.10
CA LEU A 56 10.94 9.44 -11.24
C LEU A 56 12.37 9.75 -10.82
N ALA A 57 12.59 10.80 -10.02
CA ALA A 57 13.90 11.13 -9.49
C ALA A 57 14.48 9.98 -8.65
N SER A 58 13.64 9.30 -7.85
CA SER A 58 14.09 8.18 -7.01
C SER A 58 14.58 6.97 -7.80
N ILE A 59 14.15 6.82 -9.06
CA ILE A 59 14.62 5.75 -9.96
C ILE A 59 16.07 6.01 -10.41
N PHE A 60 16.42 7.27 -10.69
CA PHE A 60 17.76 7.65 -11.15
C PHE A 60 18.73 7.92 -9.99
N TRP A 61 18.22 8.44 -8.88
CA TRP A 61 19.00 8.76 -7.69
C TRP A 61 18.33 8.15 -6.46
N PRO A 62 18.71 6.94 -6.03
CA PRO A 62 18.08 6.24 -4.90
C PRO A 62 18.50 6.83 -3.55
N MET A 63 18.17 8.10 -3.32
CA MET A 63 18.46 8.83 -2.09
C MET A 63 17.29 8.71 -1.10
N TRP A 64 17.60 8.46 0.17
CA TRP A 64 16.60 8.23 1.23
C TRP A 64 15.59 9.39 1.40
N PHE A 65 15.98 10.63 1.12
CA PHE A 65 15.07 11.76 1.24
C PHE A 65 14.05 11.83 0.10
N LEU A 66 14.34 11.26 -1.08
CA LEU A 66 13.38 11.18 -2.17
C LEU A 66 12.29 10.17 -1.84
N THR A 67 12.61 9.04 -1.21
CA THR A 67 11.61 8.07 -0.75
C THR A 67 10.75 8.61 0.39
N LEU A 68 11.32 9.42 1.30
CA LEU A 68 10.56 10.18 2.28
C LEU A 68 9.62 11.20 1.62
N GLY A 69 10.12 11.93 0.61
CA GLY A 69 9.30 12.87 -0.17
C GLY A 69 8.13 12.18 -0.86
N VAL A 70 8.36 11.02 -1.51
CA VAL A 70 7.31 10.18 -2.09
C VAL A 70 6.27 9.79 -1.04
N SER A 71 6.71 9.39 0.16
CA SER A 71 5.81 8.98 1.25
C SER A 71 4.95 10.15 1.75
N ALA A 72 5.56 11.31 1.99
CA ALA A 72 4.86 12.52 2.44
C ALA A 72 3.88 13.05 1.37
N LEU A 73 4.30 13.09 0.11
CA LEU A 73 3.46 13.50 -1.02
C LEU A 73 2.33 12.52 -1.29
N GLY A 74 2.57 11.21 -1.10
CA GLY A 74 1.55 10.17 -1.15
C GLY A 74 0.47 10.38 -0.08
N ALA A 75 0.87 10.64 1.16
CA ALA A 75 -0.06 10.96 2.23
C ALA A 75 -0.90 12.21 1.91
N LEU A 76 -0.26 13.31 1.45
CA LEU A 76 -0.95 14.53 1.03
C LEU A 76 -1.93 14.29 -0.11
N LEU A 77 -1.54 13.48 -1.10
CA LEU A 77 -2.41 13.11 -2.22
C LEU A 77 -3.63 12.32 -1.73
N ILE A 78 -3.45 11.32 -0.87
CA ILE A 78 -4.55 10.56 -0.28
C ILE A 78 -5.48 11.48 0.53
N GLY A 79 -4.92 12.35 1.38
CA GLY A 79 -5.70 13.31 2.15
C GLY A 79 -6.45 14.31 1.28
N SER A 80 -5.88 14.76 0.16
CA SER A 80 -6.56 15.65 -0.79
C SER A 80 -7.78 14.99 -1.44
N MET A 81 -7.66 13.72 -1.84
CA MET A 81 -8.75 12.94 -2.42
C MET A 81 -9.85 12.65 -1.40
N TRP A 82 -9.49 12.55 -0.11
CA TRP A 82 -10.44 12.41 0.97
C TRP A 82 -11.24 13.70 1.22
N GLY A 83 -10.56 14.85 1.25
CA GLY A 83 -11.18 16.15 1.49
C GLY A 83 -12.02 16.70 0.34
N ASN A 84 -11.75 16.26 -0.90
CA ASN A 84 -12.47 16.70 -2.09
C ASN A 84 -12.99 15.51 -2.92
N PRO A 85 -14.21 15.02 -2.63
CA PRO A 85 -14.74 13.81 -3.25
C PRO A 85 -14.98 13.94 -4.76
N ASP A 86 -15.11 15.16 -5.29
CA ASP A 86 -15.40 15.44 -6.71
C ASP A 86 -14.15 15.52 -7.58
N GLN A 87 -12.96 15.39 -6.99
CA GLN A 87 -11.70 15.55 -7.69
C GLN A 87 -11.50 14.45 -8.76
N THR A 88 -11.14 14.86 -9.99
CA THR A 88 -10.91 13.93 -11.12
C THR A 88 -9.89 12.84 -10.79
N LEU A 89 -8.88 13.15 -9.97
CA LEU A 89 -7.86 12.20 -9.51
C LEU A 89 -8.45 10.97 -8.82
N ARG A 90 -9.59 11.09 -8.15
CA ARG A 90 -10.29 9.97 -7.50
C ARG A 90 -10.87 8.96 -8.49
N ARG A 91 -11.09 9.36 -9.76
CA ARG A 91 -11.61 8.47 -10.82
C ARG A 91 -10.62 7.37 -11.18
N VAL A 92 -9.32 7.65 -11.10
CA VAL A 92 -8.27 6.69 -11.45
C VAL A 92 -8.24 5.49 -10.48
N PRO A 93 -8.08 5.68 -9.15
CA PRO A 93 -8.08 4.57 -8.20
C PRO A 93 -9.45 3.91 -8.02
N SER A 94 -10.56 4.58 -8.40
CA SER A 94 -11.90 3.96 -8.36
C SER A 94 -12.20 3.08 -9.57
N TRP A 95 -11.27 2.96 -10.53
CA TRP A 95 -11.42 2.03 -11.63
C TRP A 95 -11.45 0.59 -11.09
N ARG A 96 -12.55 -0.13 -11.38
CA ARG A 96 -12.82 -1.48 -10.87
C ARG A 96 -11.62 -2.45 -10.89
N PRO A 97 -10.88 -2.63 -12.00
CA PRO A 97 -9.76 -3.57 -12.02
C PRO A 97 -8.65 -3.17 -11.06
N LEU A 98 -8.43 -1.87 -10.84
CA LEU A 98 -7.41 -1.39 -9.90
C LEU A 98 -7.83 -1.63 -8.45
N VAL A 99 -9.12 -1.47 -8.15
CA VAL A 99 -9.69 -1.81 -6.84
C VAL A 99 -9.62 -3.32 -6.58
N GLU A 100 -9.93 -4.15 -7.58
CA GLU A 100 -9.85 -5.61 -7.47
C GLU A 100 -8.40 -6.08 -7.33
N ALA A 101 -7.48 -5.51 -8.10
CA ALA A 101 -6.06 -5.76 -7.97
C ALA A 101 -5.54 -5.40 -6.56
N GLY A 102 -5.95 -4.24 -6.02
CA GLY A 102 -5.58 -3.81 -4.67
C GLY A 102 -6.07 -4.75 -3.56
N LYS A 103 -7.28 -5.29 -3.69
CA LYS A 103 -7.80 -6.31 -2.75
C LYS A 103 -7.02 -7.61 -2.85
N LEU A 104 -6.75 -8.07 -4.07
CA LEU A 104 -5.97 -9.28 -4.28
C LEU A 104 -4.55 -9.15 -3.73
N THR A 105 -3.87 -8.03 -3.98
CA THR A 105 -2.52 -7.79 -3.46
C THR A 105 -2.50 -7.70 -1.94
N TYR A 106 -3.53 -7.11 -1.33
CA TYR A 106 -3.72 -7.11 0.12
C TYR A 106 -3.91 -8.52 0.68
N ALA A 107 -4.78 -9.33 0.08
CA ALA A 107 -4.99 -10.72 0.49
C ALA A 107 -3.69 -11.53 0.39
N ILE A 108 -2.95 -11.41 -0.72
CA ILE A 108 -1.64 -12.04 -0.92
C ILE A 108 -0.65 -11.58 0.16
N TYR A 109 -0.58 -10.28 0.44
CA TYR A 109 0.30 -9.74 1.46
C TYR A 109 0.07 -10.36 2.84
N LEU A 110 -1.17 -10.66 3.22
CA LEU A 110 -1.45 -11.31 4.50
C LEU A 110 -1.00 -12.77 4.56
N ILE A 111 -1.08 -13.51 3.45
CA ILE A 111 -0.88 -14.96 3.44
C ILE A 111 0.46 -15.43 2.85
N HIS A 112 1.19 -14.56 2.14
CA HIS A 112 2.35 -14.99 1.34
C HIS A 112 3.43 -15.64 2.20
N VAL A 113 3.65 -15.17 3.44
CA VAL A 113 4.59 -15.79 4.38
C VAL A 113 4.22 -17.25 4.68
N LEU A 114 2.93 -17.52 4.93
CA LEU A 114 2.44 -18.89 5.13
C LEU A 114 2.63 -19.74 3.86
N CYS A 115 2.36 -19.17 2.69
CA CYS A 115 2.54 -19.84 1.40
C CYS A 115 4.02 -20.16 1.13
N ILE A 116 4.95 -19.27 1.49
CA ILE A 116 6.40 -19.49 1.37
C ILE A 116 6.82 -20.67 2.25
N HIS A 117 6.38 -20.72 3.51
CA HIS A 117 6.73 -21.83 4.40
C HIS A 117 6.17 -23.17 3.91
N ALA A 118 4.90 -23.19 3.48
CA ALA A 118 4.27 -24.39 2.95
C ALA A 118 4.95 -24.88 1.66
N ALA A 119 5.22 -23.99 0.71
CA ALA A 119 5.88 -24.31 -0.55
C ALA A 119 7.33 -24.75 -0.33
N SER A 120 8.08 -24.08 0.56
CA SER A 120 9.46 -24.44 0.90
C SER A 120 9.55 -25.86 1.48
N GLY A 121 8.65 -26.20 2.42
CA GLY A 121 8.59 -27.55 2.99
C GLY A 121 8.24 -28.62 1.95
N PHE A 122 7.32 -28.32 1.04
CA PHE A 122 6.93 -29.22 -0.05
C PHE A 122 8.08 -29.43 -1.05
N VAL A 123 8.65 -28.35 -1.58
CA VAL A 123 9.73 -28.41 -2.58
C VAL A 123 10.96 -29.11 -2.02
N THR A 124 11.38 -28.76 -0.80
CA THR A 124 12.55 -29.38 -0.15
C THR A 124 12.38 -30.89 -0.01
N ARG A 125 11.16 -31.37 0.24
CA ARG A 125 10.86 -32.80 0.40
C ARG A 125 10.89 -33.59 -0.91
N PHE A 126 10.46 -33.01 -2.02
CA PHE A 126 10.27 -33.74 -3.29
C PHE A 126 11.33 -33.44 -4.36
N ALA A 127 11.83 -32.20 -4.43
CA ALA A 127 12.78 -31.74 -5.44
C ALA A 127 14.14 -31.33 -4.86
N GLY A 128 14.28 -31.35 -3.52
CA GLY A 128 15.46 -30.85 -2.82
C GLY A 128 15.47 -29.32 -2.65
N PRO A 129 16.48 -28.76 -1.97
CA PRO A 129 16.56 -27.33 -1.72
C PRO A 129 16.89 -26.58 -3.01
N SER A 130 15.88 -25.94 -3.61
CA SER A 130 16.03 -25.10 -4.80
C SER A 130 15.28 -23.79 -4.65
N PHE A 131 16.00 -22.68 -4.82
CA PHE A 131 15.43 -21.33 -4.75
C PHE A 131 14.38 -21.11 -5.83
N LEU A 132 14.68 -21.45 -7.09
CA LEU A 132 13.79 -21.22 -8.22
C LEU A 132 12.45 -21.95 -8.06
N TRP A 133 12.50 -23.24 -7.69
CA TRP A 133 11.28 -24.03 -7.48
C TRP A 133 10.47 -23.54 -6.28
N THR A 134 11.13 -23.18 -5.18
CA THR A 134 10.47 -22.59 -4.01
C THR A 134 9.80 -21.26 -4.37
N PHE A 135 10.47 -20.39 -5.13
CA PHE A 135 9.92 -19.11 -5.60
C PHE A 135 8.68 -19.31 -6.49
N VAL A 136 8.78 -20.15 -7.52
CA VAL A 136 7.67 -20.42 -8.44
C VAL A 136 6.48 -21.06 -7.69
N ALA A 137 6.74 -22.06 -6.84
CA ALA A 137 5.70 -22.74 -6.09
C ALA A 137 5.02 -21.81 -5.06
N SER A 138 5.80 -21.01 -4.31
CA SER A 138 5.26 -20.06 -3.34
C SER A 138 4.45 -18.95 -4.00
N TYR A 139 4.92 -18.41 -5.14
CA TYR A 139 4.20 -17.40 -5.88
C TYR A 139 2.86 -17.92 -6.43
N ALA A 140 2.89 -19.10 -7.06
CA ALA A 140 1.69 -19.76 -7.57
C ALA A 140 0.69 -20.07 -6.44
N LEU A 141 1.19 -20.60 -5.32
CA LEU A 141 0.38 -20.90 -4.14
C LEU A 141 -0.23 -19.62 -3.53
N ALA A 142 0.55 -18.55 -3.40
CA ALA A 142 0.08 -17.28 -2.87
C ALA A 142 -1.00 -16.64 -3.74
N LEU A 143 -0.87 -16.71 -5.07
CA LEU A 143 -1.91 -16.24 -6.00
C LEU A 143 -3.21 -17.03 -5.84
N VAL A 144 -3.13 -18.37 -5.82
CA VAL A 144 -4.32 -19.24 -5.71
C VAL A 144 -5.00 -19.05 -4.36
N VAL A 145 -4.26 -19.19 -3.26
CA VAL A 145 -4.82 -19.06 -1.91
C VAL A 145 -5.29 -17.63 -1.68
N GLY A 146 -4.58 -16.62 -2.21
CA GLY A 146 -4.94 -15.21 -2.09
C GLY A 146 -6.25 -14.90 -2.79
N ALA A 147 -6.45 -15.41 -4.00
CA ALA A 147 -7.71 -15.29 -4.73
C ALA A 147 -8.87 -15.99 -3.99
N VAL A 148 -8.63 -17.18 -3.44
CA VAL A 148 -9.64 -17.91 -2.65
C VAL A 148 -10.00 -17.15 -1.37
N VAL A 149 -9.02 -16.67 -0.61
CA VAL A 149 -9.24 -15.89 0.62
C VAL A 149 -9.96 -14.59 0.32
N ALA A 150 -9.55 -13.86 -0.73
CA ALA A 150 -10.22 -12.64 -1.16
C ALA A 150 -11.71 -12.89 -1.49
N ALA A 151 -12.02 -13.96 -2.22
CA ALA A 151 -13.39 -14.29 -2.60
C ALA A 151 -14.23 -14.86 -1.44
N ALA A 152 -13.67 -15.80 -0.67
CA ALA A 152 -14.39 -16.60 0.32
C ALA A 152 -14.44 -15.95 1.72
N VAL A 153 -13.47 -15.10 2.07
CA VAL A 153 -13.37 -14.50 3.40
C VAL A 153 -13.50 -12.98 3.32
N GLU A 154 -12.71 -12.32 2.48
CA GLU A 154 -12.64 -10.85 2.46
C GLU A 154 -13.94 -10.21 1.95
N GLN A 155 -14.44 -10.65 0.78
CA GLN A 155 -15.69 -10.12 0.23
C GLN A 155 -16.91 -10.26 1.15
N PRO A 156 -17.20 -11.42 1.77
CA PRO A 156 -18.34 -11.52 2.68
C PRO A 156 -18.17 -10.65 3.92
N LEU A 157 -16.97 -10.59 4.50
CA LEU A 157 -16.71 -9.71 5.65
C LEU A 157 -16.88 -8.23 5.30
N ILE A 158 -16.41 -7.78 4.13
CA ILE A 158 -16.65 -6.42 3.64
C ILE A 158 -18.15 -6.14 3.49
N ARG A 159 -18.92 -7.09 2.93
CA ARG A 159 -20.38 -6.92 2.78
C ARG A 159 -21.08 -6.81 4.14
N VAL A 160 -20.67 -7.61 5.13
CA VAL A 160 -21.19 -7.52 6.50
C VAL A 160 -20.82 -6.19 7.14
N GLY A 161 -19.55 -5.77 7.05
CA GLY A 161 -19.08 -4.48 7.58
C GLY A 161 -19.83 -3.30 6.99
N ARG A 162 -20.06 -3.28 5.67
CA ARG A 162 -20.87 -2.24 5.01
C ARG A 162 -22.32 -2.20 5.52
N LYS A 163 -22.94 -3.37 5.75
CA LYS A 163 -24.28 -3.45 6.32
C LYS A 163 -24.32 -2.86 7.73
N VAL A 164 -23.37 -3.21 8.59
CA VAL A 164 -23.29 -2.69 9.97
C VAL A 164 -23.06 -1.17 9.98
N ALA A 165 -22.08 -0.67 9.23
CA ALA A 165 -21.79 0.76 9.13
C ALA A 165 -23.00 1.57 8.65
N SER A 166 -23.76 1.06 7.67
CA SER A 166 -24.97 1.72 7.17
C SER A 166 -26.14 1.76 8.16
N ARG A 167 -26.15 0.86 9.16
CA ARG A 167 -27.14 0.86 10.25
C ARG A 167 -26.75 1.87 11.33
N LEU A 168 -25.47 1.88 11.70
CA LEU A 168 -24.93 2.83 12.69
C LEU A 168 -25.03 4.28 12.22
N ALA A 169 -24.77 4.57 10.95
CA ALA A 169 -24.90 5.93 10.41
C ALA A 169 -26.35 6.47 10.37
N ARG A 170 -27.35 5.62 10.60
CA ARG A 170 -28.78 5.98 10.64
C ARG A 170 -29.34 6.05 12.06
N ALA A 171 -28.60 5.57 13.06
CA ALA A 171 -28.97 5.63 14.46
C ALA A 171 -28.38 6.90 15.08
#